data_AF-A0A349MPC7-F1
#
_entry.id   AF-A0A349MPC7-F1
#
_cell.length_a   1.000
_cell.length_b   1.000
_cell.length_c   1.000
_cell.angle_alpha   90.00
_cell.angle_beta   90.00
_cell.angle_gamma   90.00
#
_symmetry.space_group_name_H-M   'P 1'
#
loop_
_entity.id
_entity.type
_entity.pdbx_description
1 polymer ?
#
loop_
_entity_poly.entity_id
_entity_poly.type
_entity_poly.pdbx_seq_one_letter_code
_entity_poly.pdbx_strand_id
1 'polypeptide(L)' 'MSVTMREMLDAGVHFGHQTKFWNPKMAPYIFGHRNKIH' A
#
# COMPACT_ATOMS: atom_id res chain seq x y z
N MET A 1 1.08 -12.10 -20.15
CA MET A 1 1.98 -10.99 -19.74
C MET A 1 2.14 -11.08 -18.24
N SER A 2 3.39 -11.08 -17.76
CA SER A 2 3.72 -11.09 -16.34
C SER A 2 4.00 -9.65 -15.92
N VAL A 3 3.37 -9.17 -14.84
CA VAL A 3 3.67 -7.87 -14.26
C VAL A 3 4.74 -8.07 -13.18
N THR A 4 5.81 -7.30 -13.27
CA THR A 4 6.92 -7.34 -12.32
C THR A 4 6.67 -6.43 -11.11
N MET A 5 7.35 -6.70 -9.99
CA MET A 5 7.32 -5.82 -8.82
C MET A 5 7.79 -4.40 -9.14
N ARG A 6 8.78 -4.25 -10.03
CA ARG A 6 9.31 -2.95 -10.45
C ARG A 6 8.21 -2.11 -11.11
N GLU A 7 7.47 -2.71 -12.05
CA GLU A 7 6.38 -2.04 -12.76
C GLU A 7 5.24 -1.62 -11.81
N MET A 8 4.92 -2.45 -10.81
CA MET A 8 3.92 -2.11 -9.80
C MET A 8 4.36 -0.92 -8.92
N LEU A 9 5.64 -0.88 -8.56
CA LEU A 9 6.19 0.23 -7.77
C LEU A 9 6.20 1.54 -8.58
N ASP A 10 6.64 1.50 -9.83
CA ASP A 10 6.67 2.67 -10.71
C ASP A 10 5.25 3.18 -11.03
N ALA A 11 4.26 2.29 -11.10
CA ALA A 11 2.85 2.65 -11.24
C ALA A 11 2.19 3.19 -9.95
N GLY A 12 2.87 3.13 -8.80
CA GLY A 12 2.39 3.71 -7.54
C GLY A 12 1.33 2.89 -6.80
N VAL A 13 1.17 1.60 -7.09
CA VAL A 13 0.08 0.78 -6.50
C VAL A 13 0.24 0.50 -5.00
N HIS A 14 1.41 0.82 -4.45
CA HIS A 14 1.75 0.60 -3.04
C HIS A 14 1.36 1.78 -2.13
N PHE A 15 0.84 2.88 -2.69
CA PHE A 15 0.32 3.98 -1.89
C PHE A 15 -1.09 3.68 -1.40
N GLY A 16 -1.26 3.64 -0.09
CA GLY A 16 -2.56 3.52 0.56
C GLY A 16 -3.15 4.85 1.00
N HIS A 17 -4.05 4.77 1.97
CA HIS A 17 -4.75 5.92 2.54
C HIS A 17 -4.10 6.36 3.86
N GLN A 18 -4.59 7.45 4.46
CA GLN A 18 -4.15 7.85 5.80
C GLN A 18 -4.62 6.85 6.87
N THR A 19 -3.80 6.64 7.90
CA THR A 19 -4.05 5.69 9.02
C THR A 19 -5.42 5.77 9.66
N LYS A 20 -5.95 6.99 9.80
CA LYS A 20 -7.27 7.22 10.41
C LYS A 20 -8.45 6.71 9.58
N PHE A 21 -8.24 6.38 8.30
CA PHE A 21 -9.29 5.90 7.39
C PHE A 21 -9.18 4.41 7.09
N TRP A 22 -8.24 3.69 7.69
CA TRP A 22 -8.08 2.27 7.40
C TRP A 22 -9.20 1.45 8.02
N ASN A 23 -9.63 0.45 7.26
CA ASN A 23 -10.38 -0.65 7.81
C ASN A 23 -9.39 -1.59 8.55
N PRO A 24 -9.59 -1.91 9.84
CA PRO A 24 -8.72 -2.82 10.59
C PRO A 24 -8.49 -4.18 9.92
N LYS A 25 -9.46 -4.65 9.11
CA LYS A 25 -9.33 -5.89 8.35
C LYS A 25 -8.21 -5.86 7.30
N MET A 26 -7.70 -4.69 6.94
CA MET A 26 -6.61 -4.56 5.98
C MET A 26 -5.24 -4.90 6.60
N ALA A 27 -5.12 -4.96 7.93
CA ALA A 27 -3.85 -5.14 8.64
C ALA A 27 -2.90 -6.22 8.06
N PRO A 28 -3.37 -7.41 7.61
CA PRO A 28 -2.48 -8.42 7.02
C PRO A 28 -1.83 -8.01 5.69
N TYR A 29 -2.42 -7.06 4.98
CA TYR A 29 -1.90 -6.52 3.72
C TYR A 29 -1.08 -5.24 3.93
N ILE A 30 -1.06 -4.73 5.17
CA ILE A 30 -0.36 -3.52 5.53
C ILE A 30 1.10 -3.82 5.86
N PHE A 31 2.03 -3.39 5.02
CA PHE A 31 3.46 -3.53 5.31
C PHE A 31 3.90 -2.65 6.49
N GLY A 32 3.39 -1.42 6.55
CA GLY A 32 3.76 -0.45 7.57
C GLY A 32 3.17 0.92 7.26
N HIS A 33 3.64 1.96 7.96
CA HIS A 33 3.15 3.32 7.74
C HIS A 33 4.26 4.36 7.79
N ARG A 34 4.23 5.32 6.86
CA ARG A 34 5.17 6.44 6.77
C ARG A 34 4.41 7.72 6.46
N ASN A 35 4.73 8.81 7.15
CA ASN A 35 4.05 10.10 6.98
C ASN A 35 2.52 10.01 7.12
N LYS A 36 2.04 9.13 8.02
CA LYS A 36 0.60 8.85 8.27
C LYS A 36 -0.14 8.17 7.12
N ILE A 37 0.56 7.74 6.06
CA ILE A 37 0.03 6.91 4.97
C ILE A 37 0.52 5.48 5.21
N HIS A 38 -0.34 4.50 4.91
CA HIS A 38 0.07 3.10 4.79
C HIS A 38 0.57 2.86 3.38
#